data_AF-A0A2T1ED58-F1
#
_entry.id   AF-A0A2T1ED58-F1
#
_cell.length_a   1.000
_cell.length_b   1.000
_cell.length_c   1.000
_cell.angle_alpha   90.00
_cell.angle_beta   90.00
_cell.angle_gamma   90.00
#
_symmetry.space_group_name_H-M   'P 1'
#
loop_
_entity.id
_entity.type
_entity.pdbx_description
1 polymer ?
#
loop_
_entity_poly.entity_id
_entity_poly.type
_entity_poly.pdbx_seq_one_letter_code
_entity_poly.pdbx_strand_id
1 'polypeptide(L)'
;MHQKLKSKARTKKQIHATTLLQLLRLGLRLPTAVLEAIAQNVSSIAIAQARTQGFASSTEANIIDGNRQSLEPLSPGQSFQVSASNSTILFQNWQIPSLLWIEPTDGGVVFVGNSWYRGKLLLIAQGNKLLAVNYVDLKQYLLSVVGSEMSAAAPMEALKAQAVAARSYALVHTFRPANGWFDVTSGERHQAYKGIATEYNKLISI
;
A
#
# COMPACT_ATOMS: atom_id res chain seq x y z
N MET A 1 35.12 -4.20 -5.91
CA MET A 1 34.56 -2.96 -6.55
C MET A 1 33.12 -2.61 -6.12
N HIS A 2 32.47 -3.39 -5.23
CA HIS A 2 31.05 -3.23 -4.85
C HIS A 2 30.78 -2.37 -3.59
N GLN A 3 31.80 -2.02 -2.80
CA GLN A 3 31.61 -1.22 -1.56
C GLN A 3 31.73 0.31 -1.75
N LYS A 4 32.42 0.79 -2.79
CA LYS A 4 32.61 2.24 -3.03
C LYS A 4 31.36 2.96 -3.55
N LEU A 5 30.38 2.25 -4.15
CA LEU A 5 29.13 2.84 -4.64
C LEU A 5 28.09 3.07 -3.53
N LYS A 6 28.09 2.25 -2.47
CA LYS A 6 27.20 2.43 -1.30
C LYS A 6 27.58 3.62 -0.42
N SER A 7 28.85 4.00 -0.42
CA SER A 7 29.38 5.11 0.39
C SER A 7 29.02 6.48 -0.20
N LYS A 8 29.11 6.68 -1.52
CA LYS A 8 28.79 7.97 -2.16
C LYS A 8 27.29 8.31 -2.16
N ALA A 9 26.41 7.30 -2.16
CA ALA A 9 24.96 7.49 -2.10
C ALA A 9 24.44 7.84 -0.69
N ARG A 10 25.19 7.48 0.37
CA ARG A 10 24.83 7.79 1.76
C ARG A 10 25.01 9.26 2.11
N THR A 11 26.00 9.94 1.54
CA THR A 11 26.39 11.30 1.97
C THR A 11 25.65 12.44 1.25
N LYS A 12 24.95 12.18 0.14
CA LYS A 12 24.15 13.22 -0.57
C LYS A 12 22.67 13.29 -0.17
N LYS A 13 22.17 12.32 0.60
CA LYS A 13 20.73 12.13 0.82
C LYS A 13 20.27 12.31 2.27
N GLN A 14 21.11 12.90 3.12
CA GLN A 14 20.82 13.09 4.55
C GLN A 14 20.29 14.49 4.92
N ILE A 15 19.99 15.36 3.95
CA ILE A 15 19.60 16.77 4.21
C ILE A 15 18.08 17.05 4.05
N HIS A 16 17.28 16.12 3.54
CA HIS A 16 15.97 16.48 2.97
C HIS A 16 14.74 16.30 3.89
N ALA A 17 14.89 16.32 5.22
CA ALA A 17 13.71 16.26 6.14
C ALA A 17 13.10 17.64 6.37
N THR A 18 13.95 18.66 6.43
CA THR A 18 13.54 20.04 6.71
C THR A 18 12.98 20.75 5.48
N THR A 19 13.25 20.22 4.29
CA THR A 19 13.00 20.89 3.01
C THR A 19 11.53 20.94 2.62
N LEU A 20 10.70 19.96 2.98
CA LEU A 20 9.30 19.91 2.51
C LEU A 20 8.39 20.97 3.18
N LEU A 21 8.53 21.19 4.49
CA LEU A 21 7.85 22.29 5.18
C LEU A 21 8.41 23.67 4.77
N GLN A 22 9.69 23.76 4.42
CA GLN A 22 10.30 24.99 3.91
C GLN A 22 9.82 25.35 2.50
N LEU A 23 9.70 24.38 1.59
CA LEU A 23 9.25 24.61 0.21
C LEU A 23 7.79 25.10 0.14
N LEU A 24 6.91 24.54 0.98
CA LEU A 24 5.51 24.99 1.11
C LEU A 24 5.38 26.41 1.67
N ARG A 25 6.32 26.85 2.52
CA ARG A 25 6.36 28.23 3.06
C ARG A 25 6.99 29.25 2.10
N LEU A 26 7.73 28.81 1.08
CA LEU A 26 8.52 29.64 0.17
C LEU A 26 7.97 29.70 -1.28
N GLY A 27 6.83 29.07 -1.57
CA GLY A 27 6.21 29.10 -2.90
C GLY A 27 7.04 28.42 -4.00
N LEU A 28 7.97 27.52 -3.63
CA LEU A 28 8.86 26.84 -4.56
C LEU A 28 8.19 25.61 -5.18
N ARG A 29 8.42 25.42 -6.49
CA ARG A 29 7.85 24.34 -7.30
C ARG A 29 8.26 22.97 -6.72
N LEU A 30 7.27 22.14 -6.41
CA LEU A 30 7.51 20.79 -5.88
C LEU A 30 8.24 19.93 -6.94
N PRO A 31 9.15 19.03 -6.52
CA PRO A 31 9.79 18.08 -7.42
C PRO A 31 8.73 17.26 -8.19
N THR A 32 9.01 16.86 -9.43
CA THR A 32 8.08 16.06 -10.26
C THR A 32 7.65 14.76 -9.59
N ALA A 33 8.54 14.08 -8.88
CA ALA A 33 8.19 12.90 -8.08
C ALA A 33 7.17 13.20 -6.95
N VAL A 34 7.18 14.43 -6.42
CA VAL A 34 6.19 14.92 -5.45
C VAL A 34 4.84 15.16 -6.11
N LEU A 35 4.84 15.73 -7.31
CA LEU A 35 3.63 15.91 -8.10
C LEU A 35 3.02 14.57 -8.54
N GLU A 36 3.83 13.59 -8.95
CA GLU A 36 3.35 12.26 -9.35
C GLU A 36 2.75 11.47 -8.18
N ALA A 37 3.39 11.46 -7.01
CA ALA A 37 2.86 10.82 -5.82
C ALA A 37 1.56 11.48 -5.31
N ILE A 38 1.49 12.82 -5.32
CA ILE A 38 0.27 13.56 -4.99
C ILE A 38 -0.81 13.33 -6.04
N ALA A 39 -0.44 13.23 -7.32
CA ALA A 39 -1.37 13.02 -8.43
C ALA A 39 -1.95 11.60 -8.45
N GLN A 40 -1.18 10.60 -8.05
CA GLN A 40 -1.65 9.21 -8.05
C GLN A 40 -2.65 8.92 -6.92
N ASN A 41 -2.68 9.72 -5.83
CA ASN A 41 -3.55 9.50 -4.68
C ASN A 41 -3.56 8.05 -4.18
N VAL A 42 -2.50 7.26 -4.36
CA VAL A 42 -2.46 5.84 -3.96
C VAL A 42 -1.41 5.66 -2.89
N SER A 43 -1.77 4.96 -1.81
CA SER A 43 -0.86 4.53 -0.74
C SER A 43 -0.54 3.04 -0.91
N SER A 44 0.72 2.67 -0.72
CA SER A 44 1.16 1.28 -0.72
C SER A 44 1.50 0.80 0.70
N ILE A 45 0.76 -0.20 1.19
CA ILE A 45 0.83 -0.66 2.58
C ILE A 45 1.21 -2.14 2.62
N ALA A 46 2.32 -2.48 3.26
CA ALA A 46 2.62 -3.87 3.59
C ALA A 46 1.62 -4.39 4.65
N ILE A 47 0.84 -5.42 4.28
CA ILE A 47 -0.25 -5.97 5.10
C ILE A 47 0.04 -7.37 5.63
N ALA A 48 0.88 -8.17 4.96
CA ALA A 48 1.26 -9.50 5.43
C ALA A 48 2.60 -9.96 4.85
N GLN A 49 3.28 -10.88 5.54
CA GLN A 49 4.44 -11.60 5.00
C GLN A 49 4.44 -13.05 5.47
N ALA A 50 4.39 -14.00 4.54
CA ALA A 50 4.33 -15.44 4.82
C ALA A 50 4.91 -16.27 3.68
N ARG A 51 5.23 -17.55 3.91
CA ARG A 51 5.64 -18.45 2.81
C ARG A 51 4.50 -18.75 1.83
N THR A 52 3.31 -18.92 2.39
CA THR A 52 2.06 -19.15 1.67
C THR A 52 1.06 -18.11 2.14
N GLN A 53 0.30 -17.55 1.20
CA GLN A 53 -0.70 -16.54 1.46
C GLN A 53 -2.03 -16.97 0.85
N GLY A 54 -3.09 -16.95 1.66
CA GLY A 54 -4.46 -17.07 1.19
C GLY A 54 -4.97 -15.70 0.75
N PHE A 55 -5.70 -15.66 -0.37
CA PHE A 55 -6.38 -14.46 -0.84
C PHE A 55 -7.67 -14.77 -1.60
N ALA A 56 -8.57 -13.79 -1.68
CA ALA A 56 -9.80 -13.87 -2.47
C ALA A 56 -10.18 -12.49 -3.03
N SER A 57 -11.12 -12.44 -3.96
CA SER A 57 -11.71 -11.19 -4.46
C SER A 57 -13.23 -11.23 -4.31
N SER A 58 -13.86 -10.09 -4.00
CA SER A 58 -15.32 -9.99 -3.93
C SER A 58 -15.99 -9.91 -5.30
N THR A 59 -15.25 -9.42 -6.30
CA THR A 59 -15.65 -9.33 -7.71
C THR A 59 -14.71 -10.17 -8.56
N GLU A 60 -14.95 -10.24 -9.86
CA GLU A 60 -13.93 -10.73 -10.79
C GLU A 60 -12.63 -9.95 -10.55
N ALA A 61 -11.48 -10.63 -10.62
CA ALA A 61 -10.20 -9.93 -10.48
C ALA A 61 -9.25 -10.27 -11.62
N ASN A 62 -8.69 -9.22 -12.22
CA ASN A 62 -7.61 -9.38 -13.18
C ASN A 62 -6.35 -9.80 -12.43
N ILE A 63 -5.67 -10.81 -12.98
CA ILE A 63 -4.38 -11.27 -12.49
C ILE A 63 -3.31 -10.84 -13.48
N ILE A 64 -2.33 -10.07 -13.03
CA ILE A 64 -1.33 -9.44 -13.91
C ILE A 64 0.07 -9.70 -13.37
N ASP A 65 0.97 -10.21 -14.21
CA ASP A 65 2.36 -10.48 -13.82
C ASP A 65 3.25 -9.21 -13.82
N GLY A 66 4.54 -9.38 -13.48
CA GLY A 66 5.53 -8.30 -13.52
C GLY A 66 5.80 -7.69 -14.90
N ASN A 67 5.45 -8.39 -15.97
CA ASN A 67 5.58 -7.95 -17.36
C ASN A 67 4.31 -7.29 -17.89
N ARG A 68 3.29 -7.11 -17.03
CA ARG A 68 1.95 -6.63 -17.39
C ARG A 68 1.16 -7.59 -18.29
N GLN A 69 1.50 -8.87 -18.29
CA GLN A 69 0.72 -9.89 -18.96
C GLN A 69 -0.46 -10.29 -18.06
N SER A 70 -1.67 -10.21 -18.61
CA SER A 70 -2.85 -10.75 -17.95
C SER A 70 -2.85 -12.27 -18.00
N LEU A 71 -3.07 -12.90 -16.86
CA LEU A 71 -3.34 -14.32 -16.70
C LEU A 71 -4.86 -14.56 -16.63
N GLU A 72 -5.25 -15.79 -16.34
CA GLU A 72 -6.66 -16.13 -16.13
C GLU A 72 -7.25 -15.33 -14.96
N PRO A 73 -8.37 -14.62 -15.15
CA PRO A 73 -9.00 -13.83 -14.10
C PRO A 73 -9.59 -14.73 -13.01
N LEU A 74 -9.74 -14.17 -11.82
CA LEU A 74 -10.35 -14.89 -10.70
C LEU A 74 -11.84 -14.70 -10.67
N SER A 75 -12.55 -15.81 -10.44
CA SER A 75 -13.97 -15.77 -10.10
C SER A 75 -14.19 -15.16 -8.71
N PRO A 76 -15.25 -14.34 -8.55
CA PRO A 76 -15.61 -13.74 -7.26
C PRO A 76 -15.92 -14.79 -6.20
N GLY A 77 -15.57 -14.48 -4.94
CA GLY A 77 -15.91 -15.30 -3.77
C GLY A 77 -15.09 -16.58 -3.60
N GLN A 78 -14.28 -16.95 -4.59
CA GLN A 78 -13.36 -18.08 -4.48
C GLN A 78 -12.07 -17.66 -3.75
N SER A 79 -11.66 -18.50 -2.79
CA SER A 79 -10.37 -18.34 -2.11
C SER A 79 -9.28 -19.14 -2.79
N PHE A 80 -8.12 -18.53 -2.94
CA PHE A 80 -6.94 -19.11 -3.54
C PHE A 80 -5.74 -19.09 -2.60
N GLN A 81 -4.81 -19.99 -2.84
CA GLN A 81 -3.53 -20.05 -2.15
C GLN A 81 -2.41 -19.77 -3.13
N VAL A 82 -1.42 -19.00 -2.69
CA VAL A 82 -0.23 -18.67 -3.45
C VAL A 82 0.99 -18.82 -2.55
N SER A 83 2.10 -19.30 -3.09
CA SER A 83 3.32 -19.53 -2.30
C SER A 83 4.55 -18.98 -3.00
N ALA A 84 5.59 -18.69 -2.22
CA ALA A 84 6.90 -18.31 -2.75
C ALA A 84 7.91 -19.45 -2.65
N SER A 85 8.67 -19.62 -3.72
CA SER A 85 9.84 -20.51 -3.77
C SER A 85 10.92 -19.86 -4.62
N ASN A 86 12.10 -19.63 -4.06
CA ASN A 86 13.26 -19.06 -4.76
C ASN A 86 12.97 -17.77 -5.55
N SER A 87 12.21 -16.84 -4.95
CA SER A 87 11.75 -15.58 -5.56
C SER A 87 10.80 -15.75 -6.75
N THR A 88 10.22 -16.93 -6.91
CA THR A 88 9.13 -17.22 -7.84
C THR A 88 7.84 -17.42 -7.06
N ILE A 89 6.77 -16.84 -7.59
CA ILE A 89 5.40 -17.01 -7.10
C ILE A 89 4.84 -18.26 -7.78
N LEU A 90 4.42 -19.24 -6.98
CA LEU A 90 3.71 -20.43 -7.42
C LEU A 90 2.22 -20.19 -7.18
N PHE A 91 1.46 -20.07 -8.27
CA PHE A 91 0.04 -19.79 -8.24
C PHE A 91 -0.69 -20.70 -9.23
N GLN A 92 -1.53 -21.60 -8.73
CA GLN A 92 -2.15 -22.65 -9.54
C GLN A 92 -1.08 -23.40 -10.36
N ASN A 93 -1.18 -23.42 -11.69
CA ASN A 93 -0.22 -24.03 -12.60
C ASN A 93 0.86 -23.03 -13.08
N TRP A 94 0.79 -21.78 -12.63
CA TRP A 94 1.68 -20.71 -13.05
C TRP A 94 2.91 -20.59 -12.14
N GLN A 95 4.05 -20.38 -12.77
CA GLN A 95 5.29 -19.97 -12.12
C GLN A 95 5.60 -18.54 -12.55
N ILE A 96 5.36 -17.60 -11.66
CA ILE A 96 5.36 -16.18 -11.96
C ILE A 96 6.60 -15.54 -11.32
N PRO A 97 7.51 -14.95 -12.09
CA PRO A 97 8.71 -14.35 -11.54
C PRO A 97 8.39 -13.12 -10.69
N SER A 98 8.93 -13.08 -9.47
CA SER A 98 9.01 -11.92 -8.57
C SER A 98 7.69 -11.30 -8.09
N LEU A 99 6.76 -10.90 -8.95
CA LEU A 99 5.58 -10.14 -8.54
C LEU A 99 4.29 -10.52 -9.29
N LEU A 100 3.17 -10.35 -8.61
CA LEU A 100 1.82 -10.64 -9.11
C LEU A 100 0.83 -9.60 -8.58
N TRP A 101 0.07 -9.01 -9.49
CA TRP A 101 -1.03 -8.10 -9.20
C TRP A 101 -2.37 -8.83 -9.23
N ILE A 102 -3.21 -8.48 -8.27
CA ILE A 102 -4.62 -8.87 -8.19
C ILE A 102 -5.43 -7.57 -8.18
N GLU A 103 -6.21 -7.35 -9.23
CA GLU A 103 -7.01 -6.14 -9.42
C GLU A 103 -8.50 -6.48 -9.52
N PRO A 104 -9.26 -6.36 -8.42
CA PRO A 104 -10.71 -6.50 -8.46
C PRO A 104 -11.35 -5.51 -9.43
N THR A 105 -12.36 -5.97 -10.18
CA THR A 105 -13.17 -5.14 -11.06
C THR A 105 -14.25 -4.40 -10.26
N ASP A 106 -14.85 -3.37 -10.86
CA ASP A 106 -16.04 -2.66 -10.37
C ASP A 106 -15.94 -2.16 -8.92
N GLY A 107 -14.74 -1.77 -8.50
CA GLY A 107 -14.48 -1.27 -7.15
C GLY A 107 -14.55 -2.34 -6.05
N GLY A 108 -14.38 -3.61 -6.42
CA GLY A 108 -14.31 -4.74 -5.50
C GLY A 108 -13.16 -4.65 -4.50
N VAL A 109 -13.17 -5.61 -3.57
CA VAL A 109 -12.21 -5.70 -2.47
C VAL A 109 -11.45 -7.03 -2.51
N VAL A 110 -10.21 -7.01 -2.03
CA VAL A 110 -9.36 -8.19 -1.87
C VAL A 110 -9.37 -8.68 -0.43
N PHE A 111 -9.48 -9.98 -0.22
CA PHE A 111 -9.31 -10.61 1.08
C PHE A 111 -7.87 -11.10 1.22
N VAL A 112 -7.21 -10.78 2.34
CA VAL A 112 -5.88 -11.30 2.67
C VAL A 112 -5.79 -11.57 4.16
N GLY A 113 -5.40 -12.79 4.54
CA GLY A 113 -5.33 -13.19 5.94
C GLY A 113 -6.71 -13.25 6.58
N ASN A 114 -7.05 -12.24 7.37
CA ASN A 114 -8.33 -12.13 8.10
C ASN A 114 -9.09 -10.83 7.80
N SER A 115 -8.70 -10.09 6.76
CA SER A 115 -9.29 -8.78 6.48
C SER A 115 -9.50 -8.55 4.99
N TRP A 116 -10.54 -7.78 4.69
CA TRP A 116 -10.84 -7.29 3.36
C TRP A 116 -10.26 -5.88 3.19
N TYR A 117 -9.66 -5.61 2.04
CA TYR A 117 -9.01 -4.36 1.72
C TYR A 117 -9.54 -3.82 0.39
N ARG A 118 -9.71 -2.50 0.31
CA ARG A 118 -10.03 -1.81 -0.96
C ARG A 118 -8.80 -1.71 -1.85
N GLY A 119 -9.07 -1.46 -3.13
CA GLY A 119 -8.04 -1.27 -4.14
C GLY A 119 -7.45 -2.60 -4.59
N LYS A 120 -6.14 -2.60 -4.86
CA LYS A 120 -5.42 -3.69 -5.52
C LYS A 120 -4.48 -4.36 -4.53
N LEU A 121 -4.11 -5.60 -4.83
CA LEU A 121 -3.10 -6.34 -4.08
C LEU A 121 -1.90 -6.60 -4.99
N LEU A 122 -0.72 -6.29 -4.47
CA LEU A 122 0.55 -6.69 -5.02
C LEU A 122 1.18 -7.76 -4.13
N LEU A 123 1.50 -8.91 -4.71
CA LEU A 123 2.30 -9.95 -4.06
C LEU A 123 3.70 -9.91 -4.63
N ILE A 124 4.71 -9.98 -3.74
CA ILE A 124 6.13 -9.96 -4.12
C ILE A 124 6.82 -11.15 -3.48
N ALA A 125 7.43 -12.02 -4.29
CA ALA A 125 8.30 -13.08 -3.80
C ALA A 125 9.68 -12.54 -3.42
N GLN A 126 10.08 -12.78 -2.19
CA GLN A 126 11.37 -12.45 -1.62
C GLN A 126 11.98 -13.73 -1.03
N GLY A 127 12.78 -14.43 -1.85
CA GLY A 127 13.26 -15.77 -1.53
C GLY A 127 12.08 -16.74 -1.36
N ASN A 128 11.89 -17.27 -0.16
CA ASN A 128 10.83 -18.25 0.13
C ASN A 128 9.62 -17.64 0.86
N LYS A 129 9.47 -16.31 0.78
CA LYS A 129 8.34 -15.59 1.38
C LYS A 129 7.66 -14.70 0.36
N LEU A 130 6.35 -14.55 0.50
CA LEU A 130 5.53 -13.55 -0.15
C LEU A 130 5.37 -12.37 0.79
N LEU A 131 5.58 -11.18 0.26
CA LEU A 131 5.16 -9.92 0.84
C LEU A 131 3.87 -9.50 0.15
N ALA A 132 2.81 -9.27 0.93
CA ALA A 132 1.54 -8.73 0.46
C ALA A 132 1.50 -7.23 0.71
N VAL A 133 1.31 -6.45 -0.35
CA VAL A 133 1.21 -4.99 -0.34
C VAL A 133 -0.14 -4.59 -0.90
N ASN A 134 -0.95 -3.89 -0.12
CA ASN A 134 -2.20 -3.32 -0.59
C ASN A 134 -1.95 -1.93 -1.19
N TYR A 135 -2.44 -1.71 -2.40
CA TYR A 135 -2.45 -0.44 -3.10
C TYR A 135 -3.87 0.12 -3.09
N VAL A 136 -4.07 1.21 -2.38
CA VAL A 136 -5.40 1.76 -2.12
C VAL A 136 -5.39 3.27 -2.32
N ASP A 137 -6.52 3.81 -2.78
CA ASP A 137 -6.69 5.25 -2.86
C ASP A 137 -6.55 5.89 -1.46
N LEU A 138 -5.93 7.06 -1.39
CA LEU A 138 -5.59 7.76 -0.17
C LEU A 138 -6.85 8.14 0.60
N LYS A 139 -7.95 8.52 -0.07
CA LYS A 139 -9.21 8.80 0.61
C LYS A 139 -9.72 7.54 1.30
N GLN A 140 -9.69 6.40 0.61
CA GLN A 140 -10.11 5.10 1.15
C GLN A 140 -9.21 4.61 2.29
N TYR A 141 -7.89 4.82 2.17
CA TYR A 141 -6.94 4.55 3.24
C TYR A 141 -7.29 5.33 4.52
N LEU A 142 -7.60 6.62 4.39
CA LEU A 142 -7.93 7.48 5.52
C LEU A 142 -9.22 7.04 6.24
N LEU A 143 -10.19 6.46 5.52
CA LEU A 143 -11.40 5.91 6.15
C LEU A 143 -11.07 4.82 7.18
N SER A 144 -10.15 3.92 6.82
CA SER A 144 -9.72 2.82 7.68
C SER A 144 -8.83 3.31 8.83
N VAL A 145 -7.88 4.21 8.56
CA VAL A 145 -6.97 4.72 9.61
C VAL A 145 -7.73 5.55 10.64
N VAL A 146 -8.55 6.50 10.21
CA VAL A 146 -9.29 7.36 11.16
C VAL A 146 -10.24 6.52 12.01
N GLY A 147 -10.95 5.56 11.41
CA GLY A 147 -11.85 4.68 12.17
C GLY A 147 -11.14 3.69 13.08
N SER A 148 -9.87 3.36 12.81
CA SER A 148 -9.05 2.50 13.68
C SER A 148 -8.47 3.24 14.88
N GLU A 149 -8.17 4.54 14.73
CA GLU A 149 -7.44 5.34 15.73
C GLU A 149 -8.37 6.22 16.58
N MET A 150 -9.57 6.55 16.10
CA MET A 150 -10.52 7.42 16.80
C MET A 150 -11.77 6.67 17.27
N SER A 151 -12.27 7.05 18.44
CA SER A 151 -13.57 6.59 18.93
C SER A 151 -14.70 7.11 18.01
N ALA A 152 -15.74 6.28 17.83
CA ALA A 152 -16.92 6.68 17.06
C ALA A 152 -17.66 7.90 17.64
N ALA A 153 -17.44 8.21 18.93
CA ALA A 153 -18.00 9.37 19.62
C ALA A 153 -17.16 10.65 19.48
N ALA A 154 -16.03 10.61 18.76
CA ALA A 154 -15.17 11.77 18.60
C ALA A 154 -15.92 12.93 17.90
N PRO A 155 -15.69 14.20 18.32
CA PRO A 155 -16.24 15.35 17.64
C PRO A 155 -15.80 15.42 16.17
N MET A 156 -16.66 15.96 15.30
CA MET A 156 -16.38 16.05 13.86
C MET A 156 -15.08 16.80 13.55
N GLU A 157 -14.78 17.86 14.29
CA GLU A 157 -13.54 18.63 14.09
C GLU A 157 -12.29 17.83 14.48
N ALA A 158 -12.40 16.94 15.48
CA ALA A 158 -11.30 16.03 15.83
C ALA A 158 -11.07 14.98 14.73
N LEU A 159 -12.15 14.45 14.14
CA LEU A 159 -12.05 13.51 13.02
C LEU A 159 -11.41 14.15 11.78
N LYS A 160 -11.78 15.41 11.46
CA LYS A 160 -11.15 16.18 10.37
C LYS A 160 -9.67 16.42 10.65
N ALA A 161 -9.33 16.85 11.86
CA ALA A 161 -7.93 17.08 12.25
C ALA A 161 -7.10 15.80 12.11
N GLN A 162 -7.64 14.66 12.57
CA GLN A 162 -6.99 13.36 12.44
C GLN A 162 -6.84 12.94 10.96
N ALA A 163 -7.85 13.17 10.12
CA ALA A 163 -7.77 12.88 8.69
C ALA A 163 -6.66 13.69 8.00
N VAL A 164 -6.53 14.98 8.34
CA VAL A 164 -5.43 15.83 7.84
C VAL A 164 -4.07 15.31 8.32
N ALA A 165 -3.94 15.00 9.61
CA ALA A 165 -2.70 14.46 10.18
C ALA A 165 -2.31 13.13 9.52
N ALA A 166 -3.26 12.21 9.37
CA ALA A 166 -3.04 10.92 8.74
C ALA A 166 -2.66 11.06 7.25
N ARG A 167 -3.28 12.01 6.54
CA ARG A 167 -2.95 12.31 5.14
C ARG A 167 -1.53 12.87 5.01
N SER A 168 -1.16 13.82 5.85
CA SER A 168 0.20 14.37 5.88
C SER A 168 1.22 13.28 6.16
N TYR A 169 0.91 12.37 7.09
CA TYR A 169 1.77 11.24 7.42
C TYR A 169 1.95 10.29 6.22
N ALA A 170 0.85 9.84 5.59
CA ALA A 170 0.90 8.95 4.44
C ALA A 170 1.71 9.57 3.29
N LEU A 171 1.46 10.83 2.95
CA LEU A 171 2.20 11.56 1.91
C LEU A 171 3.69 11.62 2.21
N VAL A 172 4.09 11.93 3.45
CA VAL A 172 5.50 11.96 3.84
C VAL A 172 6.17 10.60 3.65
N HIS A 173 5.45 9.50 3.92
CA HIS A 173 5.99 8.15 3.77
C HIS A 173 5.99 7.65 2.33
N THR A 174 5.16 8.18 1.44
CA THR A 174 5.36 8.00 -0.01
C THR A 174 6.70 8.60 -0.47
N PHE A 175 7.18 9.68 0.17
CA PHE A 175 8.50 10.28 -0.13
C PHE A 175 9.67 9.65 0.63
N ARG A 176 9.37 8.88 1.67
CA ARG A 176 10.33 8.16 2.51
C ARG A 176 9.83 6.74 2.73
N PRO A 177 9.71 5.97 1.63
CA PRO A 177 9.10 4.67 1.74
C PRO A 177 9.95 3.79 2.64
N ALA A 178 9.29 2.99 3.46
CA ALA A 178 9.97 2.10 4.39
C ALA A 178 10.96 1.17 3.66
N ASN A 179 10.68 0.81 2.40
CA ASN A 179 11.65 0.28 1.44
C ASN A 179 11.19 0.49 -0.01
N GLY A 180 11.87 -0.09 -1.01
CA GLY A 180 11.52 0.07 -2.43
C GLY A 180 10.19 -0.58 -2.88
N TRP A 181 9.43 -1.23 -1.99
CA TRP A 181 8.23 -1.99 -2.32
C TRP A 181 6.94 -1.47 -1.66
N PHE A 182 7.05 -0.68 -0.59
CA PHE A 182 5.89 -0.10 0.09
C PHE A 182 6.25 1.18 0.84
N ASP A 183 5.26 2.05 1.00
CA ASP A 183 5.40 3.33 1.69
C ASP A 183 5.32 3.15 3.21
N VAL A 184 4.32 2.40 3.68
CA VAL A 184 4.03 2.18 5.11
C VAL A 184 3.71 0.70 5.43
N THR A 185 3.64 0.36 6.72
CA THR A 185 3.27 -0.97 7.23
C THR A 185 1.98 -0.85 8.02
N SER A 186 1.15 -1.90 8.05
CA SER A 186 -0.18 -1.89 8.69
C SER A 186 -0.22 -1.90 10.24
N GLY A 187 0.94 -2.06 10.92
CA GLY A 187 1.02 -2.21 12.38
C GLY A 187 1.54 -0.97 13.15
N GLU A 188 1.74 -1.14 14.46
CA GLU A 188 2.07 -0.09 15.47
C GLU A 188 3.28 0.80 15.14
N ARG A 189 4.17 0.38 14.25
CA ARG A 189 5.32 1.19 13.82
C ARG A 189 4.93 2.37 12.92
N HIS A 190 3.75 2.34 12.31
CA HIS A 190 3.25 3.42 11.46
C HIS A 190 1.82 3.82 11.86
N GLN A 191 0.78 3.29 11.21
CA GLN A 191 -0.62 3.62 11.47
C GLN A 191 -1.45 2.34 11.47
N ALA A 192 -2.48 2.24 12.33
CA ALA A 192 -3.38 1.10 12.34
C ALA A 192 -4.22 1.07 11.06
N TYR A 193 -3.83 0.21 10.11
CA TYR A 193 -4.56 -0.03 8.88
C TYR A 193 -5.12 -1.47 8.89
N LYS A 194 -6.44 -1.60 9.05
CA LYS A 194 -7.13 -2.89 9.25
C LYS A 194 -8.12 -3.22 8.12
N GLY A 195 -8.00 -2.54 6.99
CA GLY A 195 -8.89 -2.70 5.84
C GLY A 195 -10.29 -2.16 6.13
N ILE A 196 -11.31 -2.75 5.49
CA ILE A 196 -12.70 -2.25 5.55
C ILE A 196 -13.38 -2.45 6.90
N ALA A 197 -12.85 -3.35 7.74
CA ALA A 197 -13.46 -3.71 9.02
C ALA A 197 -13.51 -2.53 10.01
N THR A 198 -12.68 -1.52 9.81
CA THR A 198 -12.57 -0.33 10.65
C THR A 198 -12.87 0.96 9.90
N GLU A 199 -13.48 0.89 8.70
CA GLU A 199 -13.84 2.09 7.96
C GLU A 199 -14.87 2.93 8.71
N TYR A 200 -14.57 4.22 8.86
CA TYR A 200 -15.51 5.18 9.43
C TYR A 200 -16.37 5.83 8.33
N ASN A 201 -17.60 5.33 8.15
CA ASN A 201 -18.51 5.73 7.08
C ASN A 201 -18.92 7.23 7.08
N LYS A 202 -18.62 8.00 8.13
CA LYS A 202 -19.03 9.42 8.23
C LYS A 202 -18.12 10.39 7.47
N LEU A 203 -16.94 9.95 7.02
CA LEU A 203 -16.01 10.78 6.24
C LEU A 203 -16.35 10.84 4.74
N ILE A 204 -17.38 10.11 4.29
CA ILE A 204 -17.84 10.09 2.88
C ILE A 204 -18.43 11.45 2.45
N SER A 205 -18.79 12.31 3.40
CA SER A 205 -19.41 13.62 3.17
C SER A 205 -18.44 14.83 3.19
N ILE A 206 -17.12 14.60 3.10
CA ILE A 206 -16.07 15.64 3.11
C ILE A 206 -15.27 15.64 1.79
#